data_AF-W2NTT3-F1
#
_entry.id   AF-W2NTT3-F1
#
_cell.length_a   1.000
_cell.length_b   1.000
_cell.length_c   1.000
_cell.angle_alpha   90.00
_cell.angle_beta   90.00
_cell.angle_gamma   90.00
#
_symmetry.space_group_name_H-M   'P 1'
#
loop_
_entity.id
_entity.type
_entity.pdbx_description
1 polymer ?
#
loop_
_entity_poly.entity_id
_entity_poly.type
_entity_poly.pdbx_seq_one_letter_code
_entity_poly.pdbx_strand_id
1 'polypeptide(L)'
;LRDFIKHNDVTQKEVRDSICIQGRFLWSAPETNGNYHFLRLYLSEQQAPEPLRQQQQEFQAAQREDAFKTNQYLITVSLYEVASNDPNLPVPGAVISFSPTKASIYRNCCQVNAKLAGISTINVP
;
A
#
# COMPACT_ATOMS: atom_id res chain seq x y z
N LEU A 1 9.05 -3.41 -7.08
CA LEU A 1 8.23 -4.37 -6.29
C LEU A 1 7.63 -5.49 -7.14
N ARG A 2 6.87 -5.20 -8.19
CA ARG A 2 6.23 -6.23 -9.04
C ARG A 2 7.23 -7.29 -9.52
N ASP A 3 8.34 -6.86 -10.10
CA ASP A 3 9.35 -7.79 -10.62
C ASP A 3 10.00 -8.62 -9.51
N PHE A 4 10.20 -8.03 -8.33
CA PHE A 4 10.67 -8.77 -7.16
C PHE A 4 9.71 -9.91 -6.80
N ILE A 5 8.40 -9.64 -6.72
CA ILE A 5 7.39 -10.66 -6.40
C ILE A 5 7.34 -11.77 -7.46
N LYS A 6 7.55 -11.45 -8.75
CA LYS A 6 7.53 -12.44 -9.83
C LYS A 6 8.71 -13.39 -9.82
N HIS A 7 9.88 -12.93 -9.36
CA HIS A 7 11.13 -13.68 -9.47
C HIS A 7 11.62 -14.27 -8.14
N ASN A 8 10.88 -14.07 -7.04
CA ASN A 8 11.25 -14.59 -5.73
C ASN A 8 10.08 -15.35 -5.10
N ASP A 9 10.40 -16.38 -4.33
CA ASP A 9 9.42 -17.13 -3.55
C ASP A 9 9.01 -16.32 -2.30
N VAL A 10 8.08 -15.38 -2.49
CA VAL A 10 7.55 -14.53 -1.42
C VAL A 10 6.65 -15.27 -0.42
N THR A 11 6.48 -16.60 -0.55
CA THR A 11 5.86 -17.42 0.50
C THR A 11 6.82 -17.69 1.66
N GLN A 12 8.13 -17.62 1.42
CA GLN A 12 9.17 -17.71 2.44
C GLN A 12 9.28 -16.39 3.24
N LYS A 13 9.45 -16.51 4.55
CA LYS A 13 9.49 -15.34 5.45
C LYS A 13 10.77 -14.54 5.23
N GLU A 14 11.88 -15.23 5.04
CA GLU A 14 13.23 -14.68 4.85
C GLU A 14 13.27 -13.78 3.60
N VAL A 15 12.62 -14.21 2.52
CA VAL A 15 12.48 -13.42 1.29
C VAL A 15 11.67 -12.15 1.54
N ARG A 16 10.57 -12.22 2.29
CA ARG A 16 9.76 -11.03 2.59
C ARG A 16 10.47 -10.06 3.54
N ASP A 17 11.18 -10.59 4.52
CA ASP A 17 11.96 -9.80 5.47
C ASP A 17 13.16 -9.13 4.79
N SER A 18 13.63 -9.68 3.66
CA SER A 18 14.71 -9.08 2.87
C SER A 18 14.32 -7.77 2.17
N ILE A 19 13.01 -7.45 2.09
CA ILE A 19 12.54 -6.24 1.41
C ILE A 19 11.94 -5.22 2.37
N CYS A 20 12.25 -3.97 2.07
CA CYS A 20 11.66 -2.79 2.67
C CYS A 20 10.93 -2.02 1.57
N ILE A 21 9.62 -1.89 1.70
CA ILE A 21 8.78 -1.12 0.78
C ILE A 21 8.72 0.31 1.30
N GLN A 22 8.96 1.27 0.42
CA GLN A 22 8.76 2.69 0.68
C GLN A 22 7.79 3.27 -0.34
N GLY A 23 6.89 4.14 0.11
CA GLY A 23 5.89 4.76 -0.74
C GLY A 23 5.26 5.97 -0.09
N ARG A 24 4.75 6.89 -0.90
CA ARG A 24 3.98 8.04 -0.42
C ARG A 24 2.57 7.57 -0.13
N PHE A 25 2.11 7.74 1.12
CA PHE A 25 0.75 7.41 1.51
C PHE A 25 -0.24 8.41 0.92
N LEU A 26 -1.21 7.93 0.15
CA LEU A 26 -2.19 8.79 -0.51
C LEU A 26 -3.50 8.88 0.25
N TRP A 27 -4.18 7.75 0.47
CA TRP A 27 -5.40 7.68 1.27
C TRP A 27 -5.62 6.27 1.78
N SER A 28 -6.53 6.12 2.74
CA SER A 28 -7.03 4.84 3.20
C SER A 28 -8.52 4.69 2.93
N ALA A 29 -8.97 3.44 2.79
CA ALA A 29 -10.38 3.11 2.68
C ALA A 29 -10.67 1.80 3.43
N PRO A 30 -11.76 1.73 4.23
CA PRO A 30 -12.19 0.47 4.78
C PRO A 30 -12.74 -0.42 3.65
N GLU A 31 -12.32 -1.67 3.63
CA GLU A 31 -12.76 -2.65 2.63
C GLU A 31 -13.23 -3.93 3.31
N THR A 32 -14.18 -4.60 2.66
CA THR A 32 -14.71 -5.89 3.10
C THR A 32 -14.61 -6.89 1.95
N ASN A 33 -14.04 -8.06 2.20
CA ASN A 33 -14.02 -9.17 1.26
C ASN A 33 -14.53 -10.43 1.96
N GLY A 34 -15.78 -10.79 1.70
CA GLY A 34 -16.48 -11.81 2.49
C GLY A 34 -16.54 -11.40 3.97
N ASN A 35 -16.03 -12.27 4.85
CA ASN A 35 -16.00 -12.01 6.31
C ASN A 35 -14.74 -11.24 6.76
N TYR A 36 -13.85 -10.88 5.84
CA TYR A 36 -12.62 -10.16 6.18
C TYR A 36 -12.84 -8.66 6.08
N HIS A 37 -12.65 -7.96 7.19
CA HIS A 37 -12.59 -6.51 7.24
C HIS A 37 -11.14 -6.06 7.38
N PHE A 38 -10.73 -5.11 6.55
CA PHE A 38 -9.38 -4.55 6.62
C PHE A 38 -9.41 -3.10 6.16
N LEU A 39 -8.46 -2.32 6.69
CA LEU A 39 -8.18 -0.98 6.19
C LEU A 39 -7.18 -1.11 5.04
N ARG A 40 -7.55 -0.61 3.86
CA ARG A 40 -6.65 -0.55 2.72
C ARG A 40 -5.91 0.78 2.72
N LEU A 41 -4.59 0.76 2.60
CA LEU A 41 -3.78 1.92 2.27
C LEU A 41 -3.41 1.89 0.79
N TYR A 42 -3.44 3.06 0.17
CA TYR A 42 -3.04 3.28 -1.22
C TYR A 42 -1.76 4.12 -1.25
N LEU A 43 -0.69 3.56 -1.81
CA LEU A 43 0.61 4.21 -1.89
C LEU A 43 1.00 4.44 -3.35
N SER A 44 1.54 5.62 -3.65
CA SER A 44 2.28 5.89 -4.88
C SER A 44 3.79 5.85 -4.63
N GLU A 45 4.54 6.13 -5.69
CA GLU A 45 5.98 6.33 -5.63
C GLU A 45 6.35 7.41 -4.60
N GLN A 46 7.38 7.12 -3.80
CA GLN A 46 7.86 7.99 -2.73
C GLN A 46 8.16 9.43 -3.21
N GLN A 47 8.80 9.55 -4.37
CA GLN A 47 9.29 10.82 -4.92
C GLN A 47 8.44 11.33 -6.10
N ALA A 48 7.18 10.88 -6.19
CA ALA A 48 6.27 11.35 -7.23
C ALA A 48 6.23 12.90 -7.26
N PRO A 49 6.52 13.53 -8.41
CA PRO A 49 6.66 14.99 -8.50
C PRO A 49 5.32 15.72 -8.35
N GLU A 50 4.21 15.03 -8.61
CA GLU A 50 2.88 15.62 -8.55
C GLU A 50 2.49 15.94 -7.10
N PRO A 51 1.79 17.06 -6.86
CA PRO A 51 1.22 17.38 -5.55
C PRO A 51 0.29 16.27 -5.04
N LEU A 52 0.28 16.05 -3.73
CA LEU A 52 -0.56 15.02 -3.09
C LEU A 52 -2.02 15.09 -3.53
N ARG A 53 -2.63 16.28 -3.52
CA ARG A 53 -4.04 16.46 -3.91
C ARG A 53 -4.30 16.04 -5.35
N GLN A 54 -3.37 16.34 -6.26
CA GLN A 54 -3.52 15.97 -7.67
C GLN A 54 -3.50 14.45 -7.82
N GLN A 55 -2.53 13.78 -7.19
CA GLN A 55 -2.46 12.31 -7.20
C GLN A 55 -3.73 11.68 -6.62
N GLN A 56 -4.22 12.18 -5.47
CA GLN A 56 -5.46 11.70 -4.86
C GLN A 56 -6.65 11.85 -5.81
N GLN A 57 -6.83 13.03 -6.42
CA GLN A 57 -7.95 13.29 -7.32
C GLN A 57 -7.92 12.38 -8.56
N GLU A 58 -6.77 12.29 -9.22
CA GLU A 58 -6.62 11.49 -10.44
C GLU A 58 -6.80 10.00 -10.16
N PHE A 59 -6.11 9.46 -9.15
CA PHE A 59 -6.23 8.04 -8.85
C PHE A 59 -7.61 7.66 -8.30
N GLN A 60 -8.25 8.51 -7.48
CA GLN A 60 -9.60 8.22 -7.00
C GLN A 60 -10.63 8.32 -8.13
N ALA A 61 -10.48 9.25 -9.07
CA ALA A 61 -11.32 9.31 -10.27
C ALA A 61 -11.14 8.04 -11.11
N ALA A 62 -9.91 7.67 -11.42
CA ALA A 62 -9.59 6.46 -12.19
C ALA A 62 -10.02 5.16 -11.48
N GLN A 63 -10.00 5.12 -10.14
CA GLN A 63 -10.53 3.98 -9.39
C GLN A 63 -12.03 3.78 -9.56
N ARG A 64 -12.81 4.86 -9.72
CA ARG A 64 -14.26 4.75 -9.97
C ARG A 64 -14.56 4.17 -11.35
N GLU A 65 -13.68 4.38 -12.31
CA GLU A 65 -13.79 3.81 -13.66
C GLU A 65 -13.34 2.35 -13.69
N ASP A 66 -12.11 2.08 -13.24
CA ASP A 66 -11.54 0.73 -13.15
C ASP A 66 -10.48 0.67 -12.04
N ALA A 67 -10.90 0.13 -10.89
CA ALA A 67 -10.03 -0.06 -9.74
C ALA A 67 -8.85 -1.02 -10.04
N PHE A 68 -9.04 -2.07 -10.84
CA PHE A 68 -7.97 -3.02 -11.14
C PHE A 68 -6.92 -2.44 -12.08
N LYS A 69 -7.34 -1.63 -13.06
CA LYS A 69 -6.40 -0.91 -13.92
C LYS A 69 -5.60 0.11 -13.11
N THR A 70 -6.29 0.89 -12.28
CA THR A 70 -5.66 1.92 -11.45
C THR A 70 -4.69 1.33 -10.43
N ASN A 71 -5.06 0.24 -9.77
CA ASN A 71 -4.22 -0.41 -8.76
C ASN A 71 -2.95 -1.07 -9.33
N GLN A 72 -2.76 -1.11 -10.65
CA GLN A 72 -1.47 -1.48 -11.25
C GLN A 72 -0.41 -0.39 -11.08
N TYR A 73 -0.82 0.86 -10.83
CA TYR A 73 0.07 1.99 -10.60
C TYR A 73 0.28 2.31 -9.11
N LEU A 74 -0.43 1.59 -8.23
CA LEU A 74 -0.38 1.78 -6.79
C LEU A 74 0.15 0.52 -6.08
N ILE A 75 0.72 0.72 -4.90
CA ILE A 75 0.92 -0.35 -3.94
C ILE A 75 -0.27 -0.33 -2.99
N THR A 76 -0.96 -1.46 -2.89
CA THR A 76 -2.15 -1.61 -2.03
C THR A 76 -1.78 -2.41 -0.79
N VAL A 77 -1.90 -1.81 0.39
CA VAL A 77 -1.52 -2.43 1.67
C VAL A 77 -2.77 -2.75 2.48
N SER A 78 -3.01 -4.02 2.81
CA SER A 78 -4.10 -4.41 3.72
C SER A 78 -3.60 -4.43 5.17
N LEU A 79 -4.29 -3.70 6.04
CA LEU A 79 -4.15 -3.75 7.49
C LEU A 79 -5.38 -4.40 8.10
N TYR A 80 -5.21 -5.57 8.72
CA TYR A 80 -6.29 -6.27 9.41
C TYR A 80 -6.48 -5.71 10.81
N GLU A 81 -7.72 -5.65 11.27
CA GLU A 81 -8.09 -5.23 12.64
C GLU A 81 -7.64 -3.80 13.00
N VAL A 82 -7.54 -2.92 12.00
CA VAL A 82 -7.19 -1.51 12.18
C VAL A 82 -8.39 -0.64 11.83
N ALA A 83 -8.79 0.24 12.75
CA ALA A 83 -9.85 1.21 12.52
C ALA A 83 -9.35 2.35 11.62
N SER A 84 -10.24 2.92 10.79
CA SER A 84 -9.88 4.03 9.90
C SER A 84 -9.48 5.32 10.63
N ASN A 85 -9.82 5.43 11.93
CA ASN A 85 -9.48 6.55 12.80
C ASN A 85 -8.39 6.18 13.83
N ASP A 86 -7.65 5.08 13.65
CA ASP A 86 -6.55 4.72 14.53
C ASP A 86 -5.50 5.84 14.55
N PRO A 87 -5.12 6.36 15.74
CA PRO A 87 -4.21 7.50 15.85
C PRO A 87 -2.78 7.21 15.36
N ASN A 88 -2.40 5.94 15.21
CA ASN A 88 -1.09 5.54 14.73
C ASN A 88 -1.02 5.45 13.20
N LEU A 89 -2.12 5.70 12.49
CA LEU A 89 -2.10 5.75 11.04
C LEU A 89 -1.21 6.90 10.54
N PRO A 90 -0.43 6.67 9.47
CA PRO A 90 0.31 7.74 8.83
C PRO A 90 -0.65 8.80 8.28
N VAL A 91 -0.20 10.05 8.23
CA VAL A 91 -0.95 11.13 7.59
C VAL A 91 -0.79 11.08 6.07
N PRO A 92 -1.85 11.34 5.27
CA PRO A 92 -1.72 11.47 3.82
C PRO A 92 -0.57 12.42 3.42
N GLY A 93 0.25 11.99 2.47
CA GLY A 93 1.47 12.68 2.05
C GLY A 93 2.75 12.18 2.72
N ALA A 94 2.65 11.54 3.89
CA ALA A 94 3.82 10.94 4.54
C ALA A 94 4.43 9.85 3.67
N VAL A 95 5.77 9.80 3.63
CA VAL A 95 6.47 8.65 3.10
C VAL A 95 6.56 7.61 4.21
N ILE A 96 6.08 6.41 3.94
CA ILE A 96 6.09 5.31 4.91
C ILE A 96 7.01 4.19 4.45
N SER A 97 7.52 3.44 5.43
CA SER A 97 8.39 2.28 5.24
C SER A 97 7.89 1.10 6.06
N PHE A 98 7.92 -0.09 5.46
CA PHE A 98 7.53 -1.33 6.12
C PHE A 98 8.05 -2.56 5.36
N SER A 99 8.12 -3.69 6.06
CA SER A 99 8.29 -5.01 5.45
C SER A 99 6.93 -5.72 5.35
N PRO A 100 6.61 -6.37 4.22
CA PRO A 100 5.31 -7.00 4.05
C PRO A 100 5.22 -8.33 4.80
N THR A 101 4.10 -8.57 5.50
CA THR A 101 3.78 -9.88 6.06
C THR A 101 3.27 -10.87 5.01
N LYS A 102 2.72 -10.34 3.91
CA LYS A 102 2.37 -11.07 2.69
C LYS A 102 2.59 -10.17 1.50
N ALA A 103 3.05 -10.72 0.38
CA ALA A 103 3.13 -10.01 -0.89
C ALA A 103 2.58 -10.91 -2.01
N SER A 104 1.88 -10.31 -2.96
CA SER A 104 1.30 -11.02 -4.09
C SER A 104 1.03 -10.09 -5.26
N ILE A 105 0.90 -10.68 -6.45
CA ILE A 105 0.39 -10.00 -7.62
C ILE A 105 -1.00 -10.55 -7.90
N TYR A 106 -2.01 -9.68 -7.90
CA TYR A 106 -3.37 -10.04 -8.29
C TYR A 106 -3.83 -9.11 -9.41
N ARG A 107 -4.18 -9.65 -10.58
CA ARG A 107 -4.55 -8.86 -11.77
C ARG A 107 -3.54 -7.72 -12.05
N ASN A 108 -2.24 -8.05 -12.04
CA ASN A 108 -1.10 -7.13 -12.18
C ASN A 108 -0.92 -6.06 -11.07
N CYS A 109 -1.80 -6.02 -10.07
CA CYS A 109 -1.71 -5.12 -8.92
C CYS A 109 -0.74 -5.68 -7.89
N CYS A 110 0.09 -4.83 -7.28
CA CYS A 110 0.87 -5.22 -6.12
C CYS A 110 0.00 -5.14 -4.86
N GLN A 111 -0.36 -6.29 -4.31
CA GLN A 111 -1.13 -6.39 -3.07
C GLN A 111 -0.24 -6.94 -1.97
N VAL A 112 -0.10 -6.18 -0.90
CA VAL A 112 0.71 -6.56 0.27
C VAL A 112 -0.11 -6.46 1.54
N ASN A 113 0.26 -7.25 2.54
CA ASN A 113 -0.24 -7.11 3.90
C ASN A 113 0.87 -6.59 4.78
N ALA A 114 0.52 -5.81 5.80
CA ALA A 114 1.44 -5.35 6.83
C ALA A 114 0.73 -5.31 8.18
N LYS A 115 1.50 -5.11 9.25
CA LYS A 115 0.98 -4.75 10.57
C LYS A 115 1.23 -3.28 10.79
N LEU A 116 0.26 -2.54 11.35
CA LEU A 116 0.40 -1.11 11.60
C LEU A 116 1.64 -0.79 12.45
N ALA A 117 1.93 -1.61 13.46
CA ALA A 117 3.12 -1.48 14.30
C ALA A 117 4.46 -1.63 13.55
N GLY A 118 4.46 -2.20 12.34
CA GLY A 118 5.63 -2.33 11.48
C GLY A 118 5.75 -1.23 10.42
N ILE A 119 4.86 -0.22 10.45
CA ILE A 119 4.90 0.93 9.55
C ILE A 119 5.57 2.09 10.27
N SER A 120 6.61 2.64 9.65
CA SER A 120 7.31 3.83 10.12
C SER A 120 7.17 4.96 9.12
N THR A 121 6.99 6.19 9.59
CA THR A 121 7.10 7.38 8.73
C THR A 121 8.57 7.75 8.57
N ILE A 122 9.01 7.95 7.32
CA ILE A 122 10.35 8.42 7.01
C ILE A 122 10.28 9.94 6.83
N ASN A 123 11.12 10.66 7.57
CA ASN A 123 11.40 12.05 7.28
C ASN A 123 12.28 12.11 6.04
N VAL A 124 11.70 12.53 4.91
CA VAL A 124 12.49 12.85 3.72
C VAL A 124 13.19 14.20 4.01
N PRO A 125 14.53 14.29 3.90
CA PRO A 125 15.27 15.53 4.10
C PRO A 125 14.79 16.69 3.24
#